data_AF-E0PGQ3-F1
#
_entry.id   AF-E0PGQ3-F1
#
_cell.length_a   1.000
_cell.length_b   1.000
_cell.length_c   1.000
_cell.angle_alpha   90.00
_cell.angle_beta   90.00
_cell.angle_gamma   90.00
#
_symmetry.space_group_name_H-M   'P 1'
#
loop_
_entity.id
_entity.type
_entity.pdbx_description
1 polymer ?
#
loop_
_entity_poly.entity_id
_entity_poly.type
_entity_poly.pdbx_seq_one_letter_code
_entity_poly.pdbx_strand_id
1 'polypeptide(L)'
;MFSLSRESEESLKMEVLKLVSSFLKSYTKPKPKILGLITQDELLTELNIKYGTVKRWEDAGLKRYMPPIEGTRTVFYKIDDILIFLGVEK
;
A
#
# COMPACT_ATOMS: atom_id res chain seq x y z
N MET A 1 36.61 -19.28 -27.77
CA MET A 1 35.89 -18.64 -26.66
C MET A 1 35.43 -17.28 -27.17
N PHE A 2 34.13 -17.08 -27.42
CA PHE A 2 33.64 -15.81 -27.95
C PHE A 2 33.50 -14.83 -26.79
N SER A 3 34.40 -13.85 -26.70
CA SER A 3 34.22 -12.71 -25.81
C SER A 3 33.36 -11.67 -26.52
N LEU A 4 32.37 -11.14 -25.83
CA LEU A 4 31.59 -10.01 -26.30
C LEU A 4 32.52 -8.78 -26.46
N SER A 5 32.18 -7.88 -27.39
CA SER A 5 32.83 -6.56 -27.40
C SER A 5 32.44 -5.80 -26.12
N ARG A 6 33.27 -4.86 -25.68
CA ARG A 6 32.97 -4.02 -24.51
C ARG A 6 31.61 -3.32 -24.63
N GLU A 7 31.29 -2.85 -25.84
CA GLU A 7 29.99 -2.22 -26.14
C GLU A 7 28.82 -3.20 -25.95
N SER A 8 28.97 -4.44 -26.41
CA SER A 8 27.95 -5.48 -26.21
C SER A 8 27.77 -5.83 -24.72
N GLU A 9 28.87 -5.88 -23.95
CA GLU A 9 28.80 -6.09 -22.49
C GLU A 9 28.10 -4.93 -21.77
N GLU A 10 28.39 -3.69 -22.17
CA GLU A 10 27.75 -2.49 -21.60
C GLU A 10 26.25 -2.44 -21.93
N SER A 11 25.88 -2.75 -23.18
CA SER A 11 24.48 -2.84 -23.60
C SER A 11 23.71 -3.87 -22.78
N LEU A 12 24.28 -5.06 -22.59
CA LEU A 12 23.66 -6.12 -21.78
C LEU A 12 23.48 -5.70 -20.32
N LYS A 13 24.49 -5.08 -19.72
CA LYS A 13 24.39 -4.56 -18.34
C LYS A 13 23.25 -3.56 -18.21
N MET A 14 23.11 -2.64 -19.17
CA MET A 14 22.05 -1.65 -19.16
C MET A 14 20.66 -2.27 -19.33
N GLU A 15 20.52 -3.28 -20.18
CA GLU A 15 19.27 -4.00 -20.37
C GLU A 15 18.86 -4.78 -19.11
N VAL A 16 19.81 -5.47 -18.47
CA VAL A 16 19.58 -6.16 -17.19
C VAL A 16 19.20 -5.16 -16.10
N LEU A 17 19.90 -4.03 -16.00
CA LEU A 17 19.57 -2.98 -15.04
C LEU A 17 18.14 -2.47 -15.26
N LYS A 18 17.75 -2.26 -16.52
CA LYS A 18 16.41 -1.80 -16.88
C LYS A 18 15.35 -2.82 -16.48
N LEU A 19 15.58 -4.11 -16.73
CA LEU A 19 14.67 -5.20 -16.35
C LEU A 19 14.51 -5.30 -14.83
N VAL A 20 15.62 -5.26 -14.08
CA VAL A 20 15.58 -5.29 -12.62
C VAL A 20 14.85 -4.06 -12.08
N SER A 21 15.12 -2.88 -12.63
CA SER A 21 14.45 -1.64 -12.21
C SER A 21 12.94 -1.67 -12.48
N SER A 22 12.50 -2.24 -13.60
CA SER A 22 11.08 -2.32 -13.95
C SER A 22 10.35 -3.35 -13.07
N PHE A 23 11.02 -4.47 -12.77
CA PHE A 23 10.53 -5.47 -11.82
C PHE A 23 10.36 -4.86 -10.43
N LEU A 24 11.40 -4.21 -9.89
CA LEU A 24 11.35 -3.60 -8.56
C LEU A 24 10.24 -2.53 -8.49
N LYS A 25 10.11 -1.67 -9.51
CA LYS A 25 9.03 -0.68 -9.58
C LYS A 25 7.63 -1.30 -9.57
N SER A 26 7.49 -2.52 -10.07
CA SER A 26 6.19 -3.22 -10.11
C SER A 26 5.95 -3.98 -8.80
N TYR A 27 7.01 -4.55 -8.23
CA TYR A 27 6.99 -5.32 -7.00
C TYR A 27 6.76 -4.45 -5.74
N THR A 28 7.31 -3.23 -5.72
CA THR A 28 7.16 -2.30 -4.59
C THR A 28 5.83 -1.54 -4.58
N LYS A 29 5.01 -1.65 -5.64
CA LYS A 29 3.69 -1.02 -5.64
C LYS A 29 2.81 -1.70 -4.60
N PRO A 30 2.10 -0.93 -3.75
CA PRO A 30 1.11 -1.52 -2.87
C PRO A 30 0.08 -2.28 -3.71
N LYS A 31 -0.34 -3.46 -3.23
CA LYS A 31 -1.35 -4.25 -3.93
C LYS A 31 -2.59 -3.38 -4.14
N PRO A 32 -3.19 -3.37 -5.35
CA PRO A 32 -4.38 -2.58 -5.60
C PRO A 32 -5.50 -3.05 -4.67
N LYS A 33 -5.93 -2.17 -3.77
CA LYS A 33 -7.04 -2.43 -2.84
C LYS A 33 -8.35 -2.20 -3.62
N ILE A 34 -8.81 -3.22 -4.34
CA ILE A 34 -10.01 -3.15 -5.23
C ILE A 34 -11.25 -2.61 -4.48
N LEU A 35 -11.39 -2.98 -3.21
CA LEU A 35 -12.51 -2.55 -2.36
C LEU A 35 -12.31 -1.16 -1.73
N GLY A 36 -11.13 -0.57 -1.86
CA GLY A 36 -10.76 0.67 -1.17
C GLY A 36 -10.74 0.55 0.36
N LEU A 37 -10.61 -0.68 0.89
CA LEU A 37 -10.62 -0.96 2.33
C LEU A 37 -9.21 -1.20 2.86
N ILE A 38 -8.94 -0.66 4.05
CA ILE A 38 -7.72 -0.87 4.83
C ILE A 38 -8.07 -1.48 6.19
N THR A 39 -7.26 -2.40 6.70
CA THR A 39 -7.46 -2.92 8.06
C THR A 39 -7.01 -1.90 9.11
N GLN A 40 -7.43 -2.07 10.37
CA GLN A 40 -6.92 -1.21 11.45
C GLN A 40 -5.39 -1.30 11.56
N ASP A 41 -4.82 -2.51 11.52
CA ASP A 41 -3.36 -2.69 11.65
C ASP A 41 -2.60 -2.04 10.49
N GLU A 42 -3.11 -2.16 9.26
CA GLU A 42 -2.55 -1.47 8.09
C GLU A 42 -2.63 0.05 8.27
N LEU A 43 -3.76 0.59 8.72
CA LEU A 43 -3.92 2.03 8.95
C LEU A 43 -2.93 2.56 9.99
N LEU A 44 -2.79 1.85 11.11
CA LEU A 44 -1.85 2.20 12.18
C LEU A 44 -0.40 2.20 11.66
N THR A 45 -0.07 1.21 10.84
CA THR A 45 1.27 1.05 10.25
C THR A 45 1.56 2.11 9.20
N GLU A 46 0.64 2.34 8.26
CA GLU A 46 0.82 3.29 7.15
C GLU A 46 0.90 4.75 7.65
N LEU A 47 0.10 5.12 8.66
CA LEU A 47 0.11 6.47 9.24
C LEU A 47 1.05 6.63 10.44
N ASN A 48 1.68 5.55 10.91
CA ASN A 48 2.53 5.52 12.10
C ASN A 48 1.85 6.13 13.34
N ILE A 49 0.59 5.76 13.57
CA ILE A 49 -0.22 6.24 14.70
C ILE A 49 -0.56 5.09 15.66
N LYS A 50 -0.96 5.45 16.89
CA LYS A 50 -1.38 4.48 17.90
C LYS A 50 -2.89 4.23 17.82
N TYR A 51 -3.32 3.06 18.30
CA TYR A 51 -4.73 2.69 18.40
C TYR A 51 -5.60 3.77 19.07
N GLY A 52 -5.09 4.43 20.11
CA GLY A 52 -5.82 5.51 20.80
C GLY A 52 -6.17 6.70 19.90
N THR A 53 -5.39 6.96 18.85
CA THR A 53 -5.70 7.99 17.84
C THR A 53 -6.88 7.57 16.98
N VAL A 54 -6.86 6.33 16.47
CA VAL A 54 -7.96 5.80 15.63
C VAL A 54 -9.26 5.73 16.42
N LYS A 55 -9.20 5.33 17.69
CA LYS A 55 -10.38 5.35 18.58
C LYS A 55 -10.99 6.75 18.69
N ARG A 56 -10.18 7.80 18.84
CA ARG A 56 -10.67 9.19 18.86
C ARG A 56 -11.30 9.60 17.53
N TRP A 57 -10.83 9.05 16.41
CA TRP A 57 -11.44 9.29 15.11
C TRP A 57 -12.80 8.59 14.98
N GLU A 58 -12.91 7.35 15.45
CA GLU A 58 -14.20 6.64 15.54
C GLU A 58 -15.21 7.44 16.39
N ASP A 59 -14.77 7.92 17.56
CA ASP A 59 -15.60 8.77 18.45
C ASP A 59 -15.99 10.11 17.80
N ALA A 60 -15.14 10.63 16.89
CA ALA A 60 -15.38 11.84 16.12
C ALA A 60 -16.19 11.60 14.82
N GLY A 61 -16.59 10.36 14.53
CA GLY A 61 -17.48 10.02 13.42
C GLY A 61 -16.84 9.29 12.24
N LEU A 62 -15.58 8.85 12.35
CA LEU A 62 -14.97 7.98 11.33
C LEU A 62 -15.71 6.64 11.27
N LYS A 63 -16.16 6.27 10.07
CA LYS A 63 -16.98 5.07 9.89
C LYS A 63 -16.14 3.78 9.98
N ARG A 64 -16.51 2.95 10.94
CA ARG A 64 -15.97 1.60 11.16
C ARG A 64 -16.78 0.56 10.37
N TYR A 65 -16.09 -0.37 9.71
CA TYR A 65 -16.70 -1.52 9.04
C TYR A 65 -16.26 -2.83 9.69
N MET A 66 -17.19 -3.77 9.83
CA MET A 66 -16.93 -5.13 10.31
C MET A 66 -17.69 -6.12 9.43
N PRO A 67 -17.07 -7.25 9.02
CA PRO A 67 -17.78 -8.28 8.27
C PRO A 67 -18.93 -8.86 9.10
N PRO A 68 -20.08 -9.17 8.49
CA PRO A 68 -21.20 -9.83 9.18
C PRO A 68 -20.97 -11.34 9.30
N ILE A 69 -19.74 -11.77 9.63
CA ILE A 69 -19.36 -13.18 9.77
C ILE A 69 -19.02 -13.43 11.23
N GLU A 70 -19.73 -14.40 11.81
CA GLU A 70 -19.54 -14.82 13.20
C GLU A 70 -18.11 -15.32 13.42
N GLY A 71 -17.44 -14.78 14.45
CA GLY A 71 -16.04 -15.09 14.78
C GLY A 71 -14.98 -14.17 14.17
N THR A 72 -15.33 -13.31 13.21
CA THR A 72 -14.37 -12.30 12.69
C THR A 72 -14.55 -10.96 13.42
N ARG A 73 -13.50 -10.50 14.11
CA ARG A 73 -13.46 -9.18 14.78
C ARG A 73 -12.62 -8.16 14.01
N THR A 74 -12.22 -8.49 12.79
CA THR A 74 -11.37 -7.62 11.97
C THR A 74 -12.11 -6.36 11.58
N VAL A 75 -11.46 -5.23 11.82
CA VAL A 75 -12.00 -3.90 11.55
C VAL A 75 -11.40 -3.36 10.27
N PHE A 76 -12.27 -2.80 9.44
CA PHE A 76 -11.91 -2.16 8.19
C PHE A 76 -12.38 -0.70 8.17
N TYR A 77 -11.69 0.09 7.37
CA TYR A 77 -12.02 1.47 7.06
C TYR A 77 -11.96 1.68 5.55
N LYS A 78 -12.80 2.58 5.03
CA LYS A 78 -12.64 3.06 3.65
C LYS A 78 -11.52 4.08 3.60
N ILE A 79 -10.61 3.91 2.64
CA ILE A 79 -9.49 4.82 2.43
C ILE A 79 -10.01 6.23 2.13
N ASP A 80 -11.02 6.36 1.26
CA ASP A 80 -11.61 7.66 0.92
C ASP A 80 -12.19 8.38 2.16
N ASP A 81 -12.88 7.65 3.04
CA ASP A 81 -13.45 8.23 4.27
C ASP A 81 -12.34 8.70 5.21
N ILE A 82 -11.23 7.96 5.31
CA ILE A 82 -10.05 8.38 6.08
C ILE A 82 -9.43 9.65 5.47
N LEU A 83 -9.22 9.69 4.16
CA LEU A 83 -8.62 10.84 3.48
C LEU A 83 -9.48 12.09 3.64
N ILE A 84 -10.79 11.97 3.45
CA ILE A 84 -11.75 13.05 3.69
C ILE A 84 -11.70 13.49 5.16
N PHE A 85 -11.66 12.54 6.10
CA PHE A 85 -11.54 12.83 7.53
C PHE A 85 -10.22 13.58 7.87
N LEU A 86 -9.14 13.29 7.14
CA LEU A 86 -7.86 13.99 7.24
C LEU A 86 -7.85 15.36 6.53
N GLY A 87 -8.94 15.76 5.88
CA GLY A 87 -9.09 17.06 5.24
C GLY A 87 -8.79 17.09 3.74
N VAL A 88 -8.73 15.93 3.07
CA VAL A 88 -8.63 15.88 1.61
C VAL A 88 -9.99 16.26 1.00
N GLU A 89 -9.97 17.23 0.08
CA GLU A 89 -11.17 17.62 -0.67
C GLU A 89 -11.65 16.47 -1.56
N LYS A 90 -12.98 16.34 -1.70
CA LYS A 90 -13.64 15.24 -2.40
C LYS A 90 -13.74 15.48 -3.90
#